data_AF-A0AAW8RVV0-F1
#
_entry.id   AF-A0AAW8RVV0-F1
#
_cell.length_a   1.000
_cell.length_b   1.000
_cell.length_c   1.000
_cell.angle_alpha   90.00
_cell.angle_beta   90.00
_cell.angle_gamma   90.00
#
_symmetry.space_group_name_H-M   'P 1'
#
loop_
_entity.id
_entity.type
_entity.pdbx_description
1 polymer ?
#
loop_
_entity_poly.entity_id
_entity_poly.type
_entity_poly.pdbx_seq_one_letter_code
_entity_poly.pdbx_strand_id
1 'polypeptide(L)'
;MKKEKIRKLVFAGIFCALVLGAASIHSVLYNDSRLIKPTVISEYVFQTKDVPMWIALILTIAYVLYLVGTIFSVIWQNKALEKKWTRKIHPMLGLLGFVGFFGFFGFWTYSEWGIIYPFFAFIFFGFFGFFFEGKLSDTLKDELYEENEKKAELKAYKIGFLLLFLAIWAIARGMLSWNLEWCAIFMLSSMSLIYGIVLFLSKYFLYRFETEA
;
A
#
# COMPACT_ATOMS: atom_id res chain seq x y z
N MET A 1 21.11 3.36 -6.20
CA MET A 1 21.90 4.29 -5.35
C MET A 1 23.25 3.67 -5.02
N LYS A 2 24.34 4.47 -5.01
CA LYS A 2 25.67 4.01 -4.57
C LYS A 2 25.68 3.72 -3.06
N LYS A 3 26.41 2.69 -2.62
CA LYS A 3 26.54 2.29 -1.19
C LYS A 3 26.97 3.46 -0.29
N GLU A 4 27.82 4.35 -0.81
CA GLU A 4 28.27 5.55 -0.10
C GLU A 4 27.13 6.53 0.21
N LYS A 5 26.18 6.72 -0.71
CA LYS A 5 25.02 7.61 -0.52
C LYS A 5 24.06 7.06 0.53
N ILE A 6 23.91 5.73 0.59
CA ILE A 6 23.12 5.04 1.62
C ILE A 6 23.79 5.23 3.00
N ARG A 7 25.11 5.06 3.09
CA ARG A 7 25.87 5.26 4.33
C ARG A 7 25.70 6.70 4.86
N LYS A 8 25.77 7.70 3.99
CA LYS A 8 25.54 9.13 4.33
C LYS A 8 24.12 9.38 4.86
N LEU A 9 23.10 8.79 4.23
CA LEU A 9 21.70 8.89 4.69
C LEU A 9 21.50 8.28 6.08
N VAL A 10 22.10 7.12 6.33
CA VAL A 10 22.04 6.45 7.64
C VAL A 10 22.71 7.30 8.72
N PHE A 11 23.90 7.83 8.45
CA PHE A 11 24.58 8.72 9.39
C PHE A 11 23.80 10.00 9.69
N ALA A 12 23.20 10.63 8.68
CA ALA A 12 22.34 11.80 8.87
C ALA A 12 21.11 11.49 9.74
N GLY A 13 20.52 10.30 9.59
CA GLY A 13 19.42 9.84 10.44
C GLY A 13 19.84 9.61 11.89
N ILE A 14 20.99 8.96 12.10
CA ILE A 14 21.57 8.76 13.45
C ILE A 14 21.85 10.12 14.11
N PHE A 15 22.41 11.07 13.37
CA PHE A 15 22.65 12.42 13.87
C PHE A 15 21.35 13.13 14.29
N CYS A 16 20.30 13.07 13.46
CA CYS A 16 18.99 13.64 13.80
C CYS A 16 18.40 13.01 15.07
N ALA A 17 18.51 11.69 15.23
CA ALA A 17 18.03 10.99 16.42
C ALA A 17 18.80 11.40 17.69
N LEU A 18 20.13 11.55 17.59
CA LEU A 18 20.95 12.02 18.71
C LEU A 18 20.59 13.45 19.12
N VAL A 19 20.40 14.35 18.15
CA VAL A 19 20.01 15.75 18.40
C VAL A 19 18.62 15.82 19.05
N LEU A 20 17.64 15.04 18.59
CA LEU A 20 16.32 14.95 19.23
C LEU A 20 16.40 14.40 20.65
N GLY A 21 17.20 13.37 20.88
CA GLY A 21 17.40 12.78 22.20
C GLY A 21 18.00 13.81 23.16
N ALA A 22 19.04 14.53 22.74
CA ALA A 22 19.66 15.59 23.52
C ALA A 22 18.69 16.75 23.81
N ALA A 23 17.92 17.19 22.81
CA ALA A 23 16.92 18.25 22.98
C ALA A 23 15.78 17.82 23.91
N SER A 24 15.41 16.54 23.87
CA SER A 24 14.41 15.94 24.75
C SER A 24 14.90 15.89 26.20
N ILE A 25 16.13 15.42 26.43
CA ILE A 25 16.76 15.43 27.76
C ILE A 25 16.85 16.86 28.30
N HIS A 26 17.29 17.82 27.48
CA HIS A 26 17.33 19.23 27.86
C HIS A 26 15.93 19.75 28.23
N SER A 27 14.90 19.39 27.47
CA SER A 27 13.53 19.82 27.77
C SER A 27 12.97 19.19 29.05
N VAL A 28 13.37 17.96 29.39
CA VAL A 28 12.96 17.30 30.63
C VAL A 28 13.65 17.96 31.83
N LEU A 29 14.95 18.22 31.73
CA LEU A 29 15.75 18.73 32.85
C LEU A 29 15.53 20.22 33.12
N TYR A 30 15.28 21.03 32.09
CA TYR A 30 15.33 22.50 32.20
C TYR A 30 14.05 23.22 31.76
N ASN A 31 13.09 22.51 31.16
CA ASN A 31 11.90 23.08 30.52
C ASN A 31 10.59 22.32 30.83
N ASP A 32 10.53 21.65 31.99
CA ASP A 32 9.36 20.94 32.53
C ASP A 32 8.69 19.93 31.57
N SER A 33 9.43 19.47 30.56
CA SER A 33 8.94 18.61 29.47
C SER A 33 7.77 19.20 28.68
N ARG A 34 7.65 20.54 28.60
CA ARG A 34 6.49 21.23 28.04
C ARG A 34 6.14 20.80 26.62
N LEU A 35 7.11 20.56 25.75
CA LEU A 35 6.88 20.11 24.36
C LEU A 35 6.83 18.59 24.19
N ILE A 36 7.08 17.82 25.26
CA ILE A 36 7.07 16.35 25.26
C ILE A 36 5.75 15.83 25.84
N LYS A 37 5.23 16.51 26.86
CA LYS A 37 3.93 16.21 27.47
C LYS A 37 2.79 16.75 26.59
N PRO A 38 1.58 16.18 26.70
CA PRO A 38 0.42 16.71 26.00
C PRO A 38 0.13 18.15 26.48
N THR A 39 0.40 19.13 25.62
CA THR A 39 0.08 20.54 25.84
C THR A 39 -1.15 20.96 25.09
N VAL A 40 -2.00 21.75 25.75
CA VAL A 40 -3.13 22.44 25.11
C VAL A 40 -2.57 23.54 24.22
N ILE A 41 -2.72 23.38 22.90
CA ILE A 41 -2.10 24.25 21.88
C ILE A 41 -2.57 25.71 22.01
N SER A 42 -3.81 25.94 22.46
CA SER A 42 -4.38 27.29 22.63
C SER A 42 -3.73 28.10 23.75
N GLU A 43 -3.04 27.46 24.69
CA GLU A 43 -2.37 28.11 25.83
C GLU A 43 -0.85 28.15 25.66
N TYR A 44 -0.34 27.73 24.51
CA TYR A 44 1.08 27.69 24.25
C TYR A 44 1.64 29.10 24.03
N VAL A 45 2.62 29.48 24.88
CA VAL A 45 3.39 30.71 24.76
C VAL A 45 4.86 30.34 24.65
N PHE A 46 5.51 30.77 23.58
CA PHE A 46 6.90 30.46 23.28
C PHE A 46 7.86 30.98 24.35
N GLN A 47 8.78 30.13 24.81
CA GLN A 47 9.87 30.49 25.71
C GLN A 47 11.23 30.20 25.06
N THR A 48 12.26 30.93 25.47
CA THR A 48 13.63 30.74 24.94
C THR A 48 14.20 29.35 25.20
N LYS A 49 13.71 28.67 26.24
CA LYS A 49 14.06 27.28 26.58
C LYS A 49 13.48 26.23 25.62
N ASP A 50 12.50 26.60 24.80
CA ASP A 50 11.88 25.74 23.79
C ASP A 50 12.74 25.64 22.51
N VAL A 51 13.67 26.57 22.31
CA VAL A 51 14.50 26.69 21.09
C VAL A 51 15.22 25.38 20.70
N PRO A 52 15.89 24.65 21.61
CA PRO A 52 16.58 23.41 21.26
C PRO A 52 15.64 22.33 20.70
N MET A 53 14.40 22.26 21.22
CA MET A 53 13.40 21.30 20.77
C MET A 53 12.87 21.66 19.38
N TRP A 54 12.60 22.94 19.12
CA TRP A 54 12.17 23.41 17.81
C TRP A 54 13.24 23.20 16.73
N ILE A 55 14.52 23.44 17.06
CA ILE A 55 15.63 23.18 16.14
C ILE A 55 15.71 21.68 15.80
N ALA A 56 15.62 20.81 16.80
CA ALA A 56 15.65 19.37 16.59
C ALA A 56 14.45 18.88 15.76
N LEU A 57 13.26 19.41 16.02
CA LEU A 57 12.05 19.11 15.27
C LEU A 57 12.17 19.54 13.79
N ILE A 58 12.63 20.77 13.53
CA ILE A 58 12.81 21.27 12.16
C ILE A 58 13.84 20.43 11.40
N LEU A 59 14.97 20.11 12.05
CA LEU A 59 16.03 19.28 11.46
C LEU A 59 15.49 17.90 11.06
N THR A 60 14.66 17.29 11.91
CA THR A 60 14.12 15.95 11.65
C THR A 60 13.04 15.94 10.58
N ILE A 61 12.17 16.96 10.55
CA ILE A 61 11.22 17.15 9.46
C ILE A 61 11.96 17.32 8.13
N ALA A 62 13.00 18.16 8.09
CA ALA A 62 13.82 18.35 6.89
C ALA A 62 14.49 17.04 6.42
N TYR A 63 15.01 16.23 7.36
CA TYR A 63 15.58 14.92 7.05
C TYR A 63 14.53 13.95 6.49
N VAL A 64 13.33 13.88 7.09
CA VAL A 64 12.24 13.02 6.61
C VAL A 64 11.82 13.41 5.20
N LEU A 65 11.65 14.71 4.92
CA LEU A 65 11.32 15.20 3.58
C LEU A 65 12.41 14.84 2.55
N TYR A 66 13.68 15.00 2.92
CA TYR A 66 14.80 14.59 2.07
C TYR A 66 14.80 13.07 1.81
N LEU A 67 14.53 12.26 2.82
CA LEU A 67 14.44 10.80 2.72
C LEU A 67 13.32 10.41 1.75
N VAL A 68 12.12 10.96 1.92
CA VAL A 68 10.97 10.72 1.03
C VAL A 68 11.30 11.11 -0.41
N GLY A 69 11.87 12.30 -0.65
CA GLY A 69 12.26 12.75 -1.98
C GLY A 69 13.32 11.84 -2.64
N THR A 70 14.31 11.38 -1.87
CA THR A 70 15.32 10.44 -2.38
C THR A 70 14.73 9.07 -2.71
N ILE A 71 13.84 8.52 -1.88
CA ILE A 71 13.13 7.27 -2.20
C ILE A 71 12.30 7.44 -3.47
N PHE A 72 11.52 8.52 -3.57
CA PHE A 72 10.67 8.77 -4.73
C PHE A 72 11.48 8.90 -6.03
N SER A 73 12.58 9.66 -6.00
CA SER A 73 13.47 9.79 -7.16
C SER A 73 14.09 8.46 -7.60
N VAL A 74 14.43 7.57 -6.66
CA VAL A 74 14.95 6.23 -6.97
C VAL A 74 13.87 5.33 -7.57
N ILE A 75 12.65 5.38 -7.04
CA ILE A 75 11.51 4.63 -7.59
C ILE A 75 11.24 5.09 -9.03
N TRP A 76 11.26 6.40 -9.28
CA TRP A 76 11.05 6.97 -10.61
C TRP A 76 12.16 6.59 -11.60
N GLN A 77 13.43 6.69 -11.19
CA GLN A 77 14.58 6.31 -12.03
C GLN A 77 14.59 4.81 -12.35
N ASN A 78 14.18 3.95 -11.40
CA ASN A 78 14.10 2.51 -11.63
C ASN A 78 12.94 2.10 -12.56
N LYS A 79 11.88 2.92 -12.67
CA LYS A 79 10.80 2.71 -13.64
C LYS A 79 11.24 2.95 -15.08
N ALA A 80 12.19 3.88 -15.29
CA ALA A 80 12.70 4.23 -16.63
C ALA A 80 13.70 3.21 -17.21
N LEU A 81 14.23 2.30 -16.38
CA LEU A 81 15.04 1.18 -16.84
C LEU A 81 14.12 0.00 -17.14
N GLU A 82 13.66 -0.10 -18.39
CA GLU A 82 12.94 -1.27 -18.88
C GLU A 82 13.82 -2.51 -18.71
N LYS A 83 13.39 -3.41 -17.83
CA LYS A 83 14.07 -4.68 -17.63
C LYS A 83 13.58 -5.66 -18.69
N LYS A 84 14.50 -6.13 -19.53
CA LYS A 84 14.24 -7.16 -20.55
C LYS A 84 13.69 -8.48 -19.99
N TRP A 85 13.77 -8.70 -18.68
CA TRP A 85 13.33 -9.93 -18.03
C TRP A 85 12.35 -9.61 -16.90
N THR A 86 11.38 -10.49 -16.70
CA THR A 86 10.54 -10.48 -15.50
C THR A 86 11.39 -10.75 -14.26
N ARG A 87 10.88 -10.34 -13.09
CA ARG A 87 11.64 -10.53 -11.85
C ARG A 87 11.75 -12.04 -11.58
N LYS A 88 12.96 -12.52 -11.23
CA LYS A 88 13.11 -13.85 -10.65
C LYS A 88 12.40 -13.87 -9.31
N ILE A 89 11.29 -14.58 -9.24
CA ILE A 89 10.48 -14.76 -8.05
C ILE A 89 10.74 -16.19 -7.56
N HIS A 90 11.12 -16.35 -6.30
CA HIS A 90 11.33 -17.67 -5.72
C HIS A 90 9.99 -18.45 -5.71
N PRO A 91 9.94 -19.75 -6.05
CA PRO A 91 8.69 -20.52 -6.16
C PRO A 91 7.78 -20.45 -4.93
N MET A 92 8.36 -20.29 -3.73
CA MET A 92 7.59 -20.11 -2.48
C MET A 92 6.78 -18.81 -2.41
N LEU A 93 7.08 -17.78 -3.23
CA LEU A 93 6.27 -16.57 -3.28
C LEU A 93 4.91 -16.81 -3.95
N GLY A 94 4.75 -17.90 -4.71
CA GLY A 94 3.42 -18.35 -5.14
C GLY A 94 2.53 -18.77 -3.96
N LEU A 95 3.13 -19.22 -2.84
CA LEU A 95 2.41 -19.50 -1.59
C LEU A 95 1.82 -18.22 -0.98
N LEU A 96 2.40 -17.04 -1.27
CA LEU A 96 1.83 -15.77 -0.85
C LEU A 96 0.43 -15.55 -1.45
N GLY A 97 0.07 -16.27 -2.52
CA GLY A 97 -1.30 -16.30 -3.03
C GLY A 97 -2.34 -16.75 -2.00
N PHE A 98 -1.98 -17.59 -1.03
CA PHE A 98 -2.89 -18.01 0.05
C PHE A 98 -3.29 -16.87 0.99
N VAL A 99 -2.54 -15.76 1.01
CA VAL A 99 -2.95 -14.53 1.70
C VAL A 99 -4.28 -14.00 1.16
N GLY A 100 -4.69 -14.38 -0.06
CA GLY A 100 -5.99 -14.04 -0.61
C GLY A 100 -7.19 -14.52 0.22
N PHE A 101 -7.03 -15.58 1.01
CA PHE A 101 -8.09 -16.05 1.91
C PHE A 101 -8.37 -15.09 3.08
N PHE A 102 -7.47 -14.16 3.40
CA PHE A 102 -7.77 -13.09 4.36
C PHE A 102 -8.88 -12.15 3.86
N GLY A 103 -9.32 -12.24 2.60
CA GLY A 103 -10.50 -11.54 2.13
C GLY A 103 -11.79 -11.89 2.86
N PHE A 104 -11.87 -13.05 3.51
CA PHE A 104 -13.03 -13.45 4.32
C PHE A 104 -13.04 -12.85 5.73
N PHE A 105 -11.99 -12.12 6.13
CA PHE A 105 -11.88 -11.54 7.46
C PHE A 105 -13.06 -10.61 7.82
N GLY A 106 -13.64 -9.95 6.83
CA GLY A 106 -14.80 -9.08 6.99
C GLY A 106 -16.02 -9.77 7.63
N PHE A 107 -16.27 -11.04 7.30
CA PHE A 107 -17.38 -11.79 7.88
C PHE A 107 -17.17 -12.06 9.37
N TRP A 108 -15.95 -12.43 9.75
CA TRP A 108 -15.61 -12.71 11.15
C TRP A 108 -15.74 -11.45 12.01
N THR A 109 -15.17 -10.33 11.57
CA THR A 109 -15.25 -9.06 12.30
C THR A 109 -16.66 -8.50 12.39
N TYR A 110 -17.48 -8.73 11.36
CA TYR A 110 -18.87 -8.31 11.39
C TYR A 110 -19.68 -9.15 12.39
N SER A 111 -19.45 -10.47 12.44
CA SER A 111 -20.12 -11.37 13.38
C SER A 111 -19.79 -11.07 14.85
N GLU A 112 -18.54 -10.71 15.15
CA GLU A 112 -18.10 -10.47 16.53
C GLU A 112 -18.39 -9.03 16.99
N TRP A 113 -18.14 -8.03 16.14
CA TRP A 113 -18.10 -6.63 16.55
C TRP A 113 -19.05 -5.72 15.75
N GLY A 114 -19.76 -6.24 14.75
CA GLY A 114 -20.66 -5.45 13.89
C GLY A 114 -19.95 -4.42 13.00
N ILE A 115 -18.63 -4.52 12.85
CA ILE A 115 -17.82 -3.52 12.11
C ILE A 115 -17.81 -3.86 10.62
N ILE A 116 -18.18 -2.88 9.78
CA ILE A 116 -18.33 -3.04 8.32
C ILE A 116 -17.00 -2.81 7.57
N TYR A 117 -16.16 -1.87 8.00
CA TYR A 117 -14.91 -1.50 7.29
C TYR A 117 -14.04 -2.69 6.85
N PRO A 118 -13.83 -3.75 7.68
CA PRO A 118 -13.02 -4.91 7.31
C PRO A 118 -13.44 -5.67 6.04
N PHE A 119 -14.64 -5.44 5.49
CA PHE A 119 -15.02 -5.95 4.17
C PHE A 119 -14.15 -5.42 3.01
N PHE A 120 -13.35 -4.36 3.22
CA PHE A 120 -12.32 -3.94 2.26
C PHE A 120 -11.30 -5.07 1.98
N ALA A 121 -11.14 -6.01 2.93
CA ALA A 121 -10.21 -7.12 2.83
C ALA A 121 -10.46 -7.99 1.59
N PHE A 122 -11.64 -7.94 0.96
CA PHE A 122 -11.86 -8.61 -0.33
C PHE A 122 -10.86 -8.22 -1.43
N ILE A 123 -10.17 -7.08 -1.33
CA ILE A 123 -9.03 -6.74 -2.21
C ILE A 123 -7.91 -7.79 -2.15
N PHE A 124 -7.74 -8.48 -1.01
CA PHE A 124 -6.73 -9.53 -0.85
C PHE A 124 -6.92 -10.68 -1.84
N PHE A 125 -8.11 -10.90 -2.41
CA PHE A 125 -8.28 -11.87 -3.50
C PHE A 125 -7.34 -11.63 -4.69
N GLY A 126 -6.89 -10.38 -4.90
CA GLY A 126 -5.86 -10.07 -5.90
C GLY A 126 -4.53 -10.80 -5.67
N PHE A 127 -4.21 -11.19 -4.42
CA PHE A 127 -2.98 -11.92 -4.08
C PHE A 127 -2.92 -13.29 -4.73
N PHE A 128 -4.05 -13.92 -5.06
CA PHE A 128 -4.06 -15.17 -5.84
C PHE A 128 -3.32 -15.00 -7.18
N GLY A 129 -3.20 -13.77 -7.70
CA GLY A 129 -2.40 -13.45 -8.89
C GLY A 129 -0.90 -13.77 -8.74
N PHE A 130 -0.36 -13.73 -7.52
CA PHE A 130 1.05 -14.06 -7.25
C PHE A 130 1.41 -15.50 -7.59
N PHE A 131 0.43 -16.42 -7.53
CA PHE A 131 0.64 -17.79 -7.97
C PHE A 131 0.98 -17.86 -9.47
N PHE A 132 0.29 -17.09 -10.31
CA PHE A 132 0.54 -17.02 -11.74
C PHE A 132 1.79 -16.18 -12.06
N GLU A 133 2.02 -15.09 -11.34
CA GLU A 133 3.23 -14.28 -11.47
C GLU A 133 4.50 -15.10 -11.13
N GLY A 134 4.44 -15.96 -10.11
CA GLY A 134 5.53 -16.88 -9.79
C GLY A 134 5.82 -17.90 -10.90
N LYS A 135 4.78 -18.37 -11.61
CA LYS A 135 4.96 -19.26 -12.76
C LYS A 135 5.55 -18.56 -13.99
N LEU A 136 5.27 -17.27 -14.16
CA LEU A 136 5.87 -16.41 -15.21
C LEU A 136 7.21 -15.79 -14.79
N SER A 137 7.84 -16.30 -13.74
CA SER A 137 9.11 -15.76 -13.28
C SER A 137 10.23 -16.10 -14.26
N ASP A 138 11.19 -15.18 -14.39
CA ASP A 138 12.35 -15.35 -15.26
C ASP A 138 11.98 -15.55 -16.75
N THR A 139 10.88 -14.96 -17.20
CA THR A 139 10.52 -14.89 -18.63
C THR A 139 11.11 -13.63 -19.27
N LEU A 140 11.49 -13.74 -20.54
CA LEU A 140 11.92 -12.59 -21.33
C LEU A 140 10.67 -11.74 -21.63
N LYS A 141 10.74 -10.43 -21.35
CA LYS A 141 9.75 -9.47 -21.82
C LYS A 141 10.10 -9.09 -23.26
N ASP A 142 9.55 -9.82 -24.19
CA ASP A 142 9.56 -9.48 -25.61
C ASP A 142 8.31 -8.65 -25.97
N GLU A 143 8.23 -8.21 -27.24
CA GLU A 143 7.11 -7.40 -27.73
C GLU A 143 5.77 -8.16 -27.61
N LEU A 144 5.80 -9.49 -27.79
CA LEU A 144 4.63 -10.35 -27.67
C LEU A 144 4.12 -10.41 -26.22
N TYR A 145 5.01 -10.56 -25.24
CA TYR A 145 4.66 -10.53 -23.83
C TYR A 145 3.98 -9.21 -23.45
N GLU A 146 4.47 -8.07 -23.97
CA GLU A 146 3.84 -6.77 -23.71
C GLU A 146 2.45 -6.65 -24.33
N GLU A 147 2.26 -7.20 -25.53
CA GLU A 147 0.94 -7.26 -26.16
C GLU A 147 -0.02 -8.16 -25.37
N ASN A 148 0.46 -9.32 -24.93
CA ASN A 148 -0.29 -10.26 -24.10
C ASN A 148 -0.64 -9.67 -22.74
N GLU A 149 0.27 -8.92 -22.11
CA GLU A 149 0.04 -8.19 -20.85
C GLU A 149 -1.11 -7.18 -21.03
N LYS A 150 -1.06 -6.35 -22.08
CA LYS A 150 -2.14 -5.40 -22.39
C LYS A 150 -3.47 -6.10 -22.69
N LYS A 151 -3.44 -7.19 -23.46
CA LYS A 151 -4.63 -7.97 -23.81
C LYS A 151 -5.26 -8.63 -22.58
N ALA A 152 -4.44 -9.15 -21.67
CA ALA A 152 -4.86 -9.75 -20.41
C ALA A 152 -5.50 -8.71 -19.49
N GLU A 153 -4.88 -7.54 -19.34
CA GLU A 153 -5.44 -6.42 -18.58
C GLU A 153 -6.78 -5.96 -19.15
N LEU A 154 -6.88 -5.75 -20.46
CA LEU A 154 -8.13 -5.35 -21.11
C LEU A 154 -9.24 -6.39 -20.91
N LYS A 155 -8.92 -7.68 -20.97
CA LYS A 155 -9.89 -8.75 -20.73
C LYS A 155 -10.34 -8.79 -19.27
N ALA A 156 -9.42 -8.62 -18.32
CA ALA A 156 -9.72 -8.53 -16.90
C ALA A 156 -10.60 -7.31 -16.59
N TYR A 157 -10.28 -6.14 -17.15
CA TYR A 157 -11.10 -4.94 -16.99
C TYR A 157 -12.49 -5.09 -17.58
N LYS A 158 -12.64 -5.70 -18.77
CA LYS A 158 -13.96 -5.97 -19.35
C LYS A 158 -14.84 -6.81 -18.41
N ILE A 159 -14.28 -7.84 -17.78
CA ILE A 159 -14.98 -8.66 -16.79
C ILE A 159 -15.28 -7.84 -15.52
N GLY A 160 -14.31 -7.06 -15.04
CA GLY A 160 -14.50 -6.19 -13.89
C GLY A 160 -15.62 -5.17 -14.10
N PHE A 161 -15.66 -4.50 -15.25
CA PHE A 161 -16.73 -3.58 -15.62
C PHE A 161 -18.09 -4.26 -15.74
N LEU A 162 -18.14 -5.50 -16.27
CA LEU A 162 -19.37 -6.28 -16.29
C LEU A 162 -19.88 -6.57 -14.88
N LEU A 163 -19.01 -7.01 -13.97
CA LEU A 163 -19.37 -7.27 -12.57
C LEU A 163 -19.81 -5.99 -11.85
N LEU A 164 -19.12 -4.88 -12.11
CA LEU A 164 -19.48 -3.57 -11.58
C LEU A 164 -20.85 -3.11 -12.08
N PHE A 165 -21.14 -3.28 -13.37
CA PHE A 165 -22.45 -3.01 -13.94
C PHE A 165 -23.55 -3.83 -13.26
N LEU A 166 -23.32 -5.13 -13.05
CA LEU A 166 -24.26 -6.01 -12.34
C LEU A 166 -24.46 -5.59 -10.87
N ALA A 167 -23.39 -5.19 -10.18
CA ALA A 167 -23.47 -4.71 -8.80
C ALA A 167 -24.29 -3.42 -8.69
N ILE A 168 -24.06 -2.46 -9.59
CA ILE A 168 -24.86 -1.22 -9.66
C ILE A 168 -26.33 -1.54 -9.96
N TRP A 169 -26.59 -2.43 -10.91
CA TRP A 169 -27.97 -2.80 -11.25
C TRP A 169 -28.69 -3.48 -10.08
N ALA A 170 -27.99 -4.33 -9.33
CA ALA A 170 -28.52 -4.96 -8.12
C ALA A 170 -28.92 -3.91 -7.07
N ILE A 171 -28.07 -2.91 -6.83
CA ILE A 171 -28.36 -1.80 -5.90
C ILE A 171 -29.54 -0.97 -6.42
N ALA A 172 -29.55 -0.63 -7.71
CA ALA A 172 -30.60 0.18 -8.33
C ALA A 172 -31.98 -0.49 -8.27
N ARG A 173 -32.03 -1.83 -8.31
CA ARG A 173 -33.28 -2.60 -8.12
C ARG A 173 -33.81 -2.56 -6.69
N GLY A 174 -33.06 -1.98 -5.74
CA GLY A 174 -33.41 -1.96 -4.33
C GLY A 174 -33.12 -3.29 -3.62
N MET A 175 -32.26 -4.13 -4.18
CA MET A 175 -31.79 -5.33 -3.50
C MET A 175 -31.02 -4.88 -2.25
N LEU A 176 -31.54 -5.18 -1.05
CA LEU A 176 -31.07 -4.72 0.27
C LEU A 176 -31.47 -3.29 0.70
N SER A 177 -32.46 -2.63 0.06
CA SER A 177 -32.93 -1.30 0.51
C SER A 177 -33.66 -1.32 1.86
N TRP A 178 -34.04 -2.49 2.37
CA TRP A 178 -34.70 -2.65 3.66
C TRP A 178 -33.79 -2.43 4.87
N ASN A 179 -32.46 -2.52 4.70
CA ASN A 179 -31.51 -2.25 5.78
C ASN A 179 -30.22 -1.62 5.23
N LEU A 180 -29.93 -0.41 5.72
CA LEU A 180 -28.78 0.38 5.30
C LEU A 180 -27.44 -0.32 5.54
N GLU A 181 -27.32 -1.10 6.62
CA GLU A 181 -26.09 -1.82 6.95
C GLU A 181 -25.77 -2.90 5.91
N TRP A 182 -26.78 -3.71 5.55
CA TRP A 182 -26.62 -4.73 4.52
C TRP A 182 -26.26 -4.09 3.18
N CYS A 183 -26.91 -2.98 2.84
CA CYS A 183 -26.61 -2.22 1.63
C CYS A 183 -25.13 -1.75 1.61
N ALA A 184 -24.64 -1.22 2.73
CA ALA A 184 -23.24 -0.80 2.87
C ALA A 184 -22.26 -1.99 2.79
N ILE A 185 -22.57 -3.12 3.43
CA ILE A 185 -21.79 -4.35 3.36
C ILE A 185 -21.70 -4.84 1.91
N PHE A 186 -22.83 -4.88 1.19
CA PHE A 186 -22.87 -5.31 -0.21
C PHE A 186 -22.05 -4.37 -1.10
N MET A 187 -22.19 -3.05 -0.95
CA MET A 187 -21.41 -2.08 -1.72
C MET A 187 -19.91 -2.22 -1.48
N LEU A 188 -19.48 -2.23 -0.21
CA LEU A 188 -18.07 -2.29 0.15
C LEU A 188 -17.45 -3.63 -0.27
N SER A 189 -18.15 -4.74 -0.03
CA SER A 189 -17.68 -6.07 -0.43
C SER A 189 -17.61 -6.22 -1.93
N SER A 190 -18.65 -5.84 -2.68
CA SER A 190 -18.67 -5.96 -4.15
C SER A 190 -17.59 -5.12 -4.80
N MET A 191 -17.42 -3.85 -4.41
CA MET A 191 -16.37 -2.99 -4.96
C MET A 191 -14.96 -3.53 -4.69
N SER A 192 -14.72 -3.98 -3.46
CA SER A 192 -13.43 -4.53 -3.04
C SER A 192 -13.12 -5.87 -3.73
N LEU A 193 -14.13 -6.73 -3.86
CA LEU A 193 -14.04 -8.03 -4.53
C LEU A 193 -13.83 -7.87 -6.04
N ILE A 194 -14.54 -6.96 -6.70
CA ILE A 194 -14.34 -6.67 -8.13
C ILE A 194 -12.90 -6.23 -8.37
N TYR A 195 -12.39 -5.32 -7.54
CA TYR A 195 -11.00 -4.87 -7.65
C TYR A 195 -10.01 -6.02 -7.46
N GLY A 196 -10.19 -6.86 -6.43
CA GLY A 196 -9.38 -8.06 -6.21
C GLY A 196 -9.44 -9.05 -7.38
N ILE A 197 -10.63 -9.30 -7.93
CA ILE A 197 -10.82 -10.18 -9.10
C ILE A 197 -10.10 -9.64 -10.33
N VAL A 198 -10.14 -8.33 -10.59
CA VAL A 198 -9.45 -7.73 -11.74
C VAL A 198 -7.94 -7.92 -11.62
N LEU A 199 -7.36 -7.68 -10.43
CA LEU A 199 -5.94 -7.89 -10.17
C LEU A 199 -5.52 -9.36 -10.35
N PHE A 200 -6.36 -10.28 -9.88
CA PHE A 200 -6.14 -11.71 -10.06
C PHE A 200 -6.23 -12.13 -11.54
N LEU A 201 -7.29 -11.71 -12.24
CA LEU A 201 -7.57 -12.09 -13.61
C LEU A 201 -6.53 -11.56 -14.59
N SER A 202 -5.97 -10.37 -14.35
CA SER A 202 -4.93 -9.81 -15.23
C SER A 202 -3.70 -10.73 -15.27
N LYS A 203 -3.26 -11.23 -14.10
CA LYS A 203 -2.13 -12.18 -14.01
C LYS A 203 -2.49 -13.57 -14.50
N TYR A 204 -3.71 -14.03 -14.25
CA TYR A 204 -4.19 -15.32 -14.76
C TYR A 204 -4.26 -15.35 -16.29
N PHE A 205 -4.88 -14.34 -16.92
CA PHE A 205 -4.98 -14.28 -18.38
C PHE A 205 -3.62 -14.10 -19.04
N LEU A 206 -2.72 -13.33 -18.43
CA LEU A 206 -1.36 -13.20 -18.91
C LEU A 206 -0.66 -14.56 -18.94
N TYR A 207 -0.71 -15.30 -17.82
CA TYR A 207 -0.16 -16.65 -17.77
C TYR A 207 -0.76 -17.56 -18.84
N ARG A 208 -2.08 -17.50 -19.01
CA ARG A 208 -2.78 -18.30 -20.00
C ARG A 208 -2.34 -17.97 -21.44
N PHE A 209 -2.24 -16.70 -21.79
CA PHE A 209 -1.84 -16.29 -23.14
C PHE A 209 -0.39 -16.66 -23.44
N GLU A 210 0.51 -16.57 -22.46
CA GLU A 210 1.91 -17.02 -22.61
C GLU A 210 2.02 -18.54 -22.74
N THR A 211 1.13 -19.32 -22.11
CA THR A 211 1.15 -20.79 -22.24
C THR A 211 0.43 -21.34 -23.47
N GLU A 212 -0.47 -20.55 -24.07
CA GLU A 212 -1.23 -20.92 -25.27
C GLU A 212 -0.59 -20.41 -26.57
N ALA A 213 0.39 -19.50 -26.49
CA ALA A 213 1.18 -18.97 -27.60
C ALA A 213 2.33 -19.92 -27.98
#